data_AF-A0A821FNJ3-F1
#
_entry.id   AF-A0A821FNJ3-F1
#
_cell.length_a   1.000
_cell.length_b   1.000
_cell.length_c   1.000
_cell.angle_alpha   90.00
_cell.angle_beta   90.00
_cell.angle_gamma   90.00
#
_symmetry.space_group_name_H-M   'P 1'
#
loop_
_entity.id
_entity.type
_entity.pdbx_description
1 polymer ?
#
loop_
_entity_poly.entity_id
_entity_poly.type
_entity_poly.pdbx_seq_one_letter_code
_entity_poly.pdbx_strand_id
1 'polypeptide(L)' 'KFRVYVVLPLLPGFSNVYAVQAVLYFIMRSINKGETSLYQRLIRDGKFLSSKIN' A
#
# COMPACT_ATOMS: atom_id res chain seq x y z
N LYS A 1 -6.46 -4.40 20.11
CA LYS A 1 -5.47 -3.93 19.11
C LYS A 1 -5.32 -5.03 18.05
N PHE A 2 -5.43 -4.69 16.76
CA PHE A 2 -5.28 -5.64 15.64
C PHE A 2 -4.01 -5.28 14.86
N ARG A 3 -3.26 -6.28 14.37
CA ARG A 3 -2.00 -6.10 13.61
C ARG A 3 -2.03 -6.96 12.35
N VAL A 4 -1.50 -6.41 11.26
CA VAL A 4 -1.35 -7.11 9.97
C VAL A 4 0.11 -7.02 9.55
N TYR A 5 0.70 -8.16 9.20
CA TYR A 5 2.06 -8.25 8.68
C TYR A 5 1.99 -8.66 7.21
N VAL A 6 2.71 -7.93 6.36
CA VAL A 6 2.77 -8.18 4.91
C VAL A 6 4.23 -8.41 4.55
N VAL A 7 4.52 -9.57 3.96
CA VAL A 7 5.85 -9.94 3.48
C VAL A 7 5.79 -10.02 1.95
N LEU A 8 6.65 -9.27 1.29
CA LEU A 8 6.77 -9.23 -0.16
C LEU A 8 8.23 -9.49 -0.55
N PRO A 9 8.48 -10.11 -1.72
CA PRO A 9 9.83 -10.16 -2.27
C PRO A 9 10.32 -8.74 -2.56
N LEU A 10 11.62 -8.51 -2.39
CA LEU A 10 12.24 -7.20 -2.68
C LEU A 10 12.03 -6.78 -4.14
N LEU A 11 12.08 -7.75 -5.06
CA LEU A 11 11.79 -7.56 -6.48
C LEU A 11 10.93 -8.72 -7.01
N PRO A 12 10.00 -8.44 -7.93
CA PRO A 12 9.30 -9.47 -8.69
C PRO A 12 10.27 -10.38 -9.46
N GLY A 13 10.06 -11.70 -9.40
CA GLY A 13 10.93 -12.71 -10.02
C GLY A 13 10.75 -12.86 -11.54
N PHE A 14 10.61 -11.77 -12.28
CA PHE A 14 10.49 -11.81 -13.74
C PHE A 14 11.83 -11.53 -14.41
N SER A 15 12.11 -12.24 -15.50
CA SER A 15 13.29 -12.00 -16.34
C SER A 15 13.17 -10.72 -17.17
N ASN A 16 11.95 -10.29 -17.47
CA ASN A 16 11.67 -9.07 -18.24
C ASN A 16 11.56 -7.85 -17.32
N VAL A 17 12.39 -6.83 -17.58
CA VAL A 17 12.43 -5.57 -16.82
C VAL A 17 11.09 -4.84 -16.84
N TYR A 18 10.37 -4.83 -17.96
CA TYR A 18 9.06 -4.20 -18.06
C TYR A 18 8.00 -4.92 -17.21
N ALA A 19 8.09 -6.25 -17.11
CA ALA A 19 7.21 -7.01 -16.22
C ALA A 19 7.51 -6.70 -14.75
N VAL A 20 8.79 -6.60 -14.38
CA VAL A 20 9.22 -6.16 -13.04
C VAL A 20 8.66 -4.77 -12.72
N GLN A 21 8.82 -3.81 -13.64
CA GLN A 21 8.34 -2.45 -13.46
C GLN A 21 6.82 -2.37 -13.34
N ALA A 22 6.08 -3.08 -14.19
CA ALA A 22 4.62 -3.11 -14.15
C ALA A 22 4.11 -3.66 -12.81
N VAL A 23 4.69 -4.77 -12.34
CA VAL A 23 4.28 -5.36 -11.06
C VAL A 23 4.65 -4.45 -9.88
N LEU A 24 5.86 -3.87 -9.87
CA LEU A 24 6.24 -2.89 -8.85
C LEU A 24 5.32 -1.67 -8.83
N TYR A 25 4.91 -1.17 -10.00
CA TYR A 25 3.96 -0.07 -10.10
C TYR A 25 2.64 -0.40 -9.39
N PHE A 26 2.07 -1.59 -9.63
CA PHE A 26 0.83 -2.00 -8.97
C PHE A 26 1.01 -2.25 -7.47
N ILE A 27 2.12 -2.85 -7.04
CA ILE A 27 2.43 -3.02 -5.61
C ILE A 27 2.46 -1.66 -4.92
N MET A 28 3.18 -0.69 -5.48
CA MET A 28 3.27 0.66 -4.92
C MET A 28 1.91 1.35 -4.91
N ARG A 29 1.13 1.22 -6.00
CA ARG A 29 -0.23 1.78 -6.09
C ARG A 29 -1.19 1.17 -5.07
N SER A 30 -1.04 -0.09 -4.70
CA SER A 30 -1.87 -0.73 -3.69
C SER A 30 -1.47 -0.34 -2.27
N ILE A 31 -0.17 -0.17 -2.00
CA ILE A 31 0.34 0.04 -0.64
C ILE A 31 0.35 1.52 -0.26
N ASN A 32 1.03 2.37 -1.03
CA ASN A 32 1.35 3.73 -0.60
C ASN A 32 1.23 4.84 -1.66
N LYS A 33 0.92 4.52 -2.92
CA LYS A 33 0.74 5.51 -4.00
C LYS A 33 -0.69 5.53 -4.51
N GLY A 34 -1.21 6.72 -4.79
CA GLY A 34 -2.57 6.89 -5.28
C GLY A 34 -3.61 6.90 -4.17
N GLU A 35 -4.77 7.49 -4.49
CA GLU A 35 -5.81 7.84 -3.53
C GLU A 35 -6.48 6.62 -2.88
N THR A 36 -6.48 5.49 -3.58
CA THR A 36 -7.08 4.24 -3.14
C THR A 36 -6.10 3.31 -2.41
N SER A 37 -4.84 3.72 -2.26
CA SER A 37 -3.83 2.91 -1.55
C SER A 37 -4.19 2.70 -0.08
N LEU A 38 -3.76 1.56 0.46
CA LEU A 38 -4.00 1.18 1.85
C LEU A 38 -3.53 2.28 2.81
N TYR A 39 -2.32 2.81 2.63
CA TYR A 39 -1.77 3.86 3.49
C TYR A 39 -2.62 5.12 3.49
N GLN A 40 -3.02 5.63 2.31
CA GLN A 40 -3.80 6.86 2.22
C GLN A 40 -5.18 6.72 2.86
N ARG A 41 -5.84 5.57 2.64
CA ARG A 41 -7.14 5.27 3.25
C ARG A 41 -7.05 5.14 4.76
N LEU A 42 -6.07 4.40 5.27
CA LEU A 42 -5.89 4.22 6.72
C LEU A 42 -5.59 5.55 7.42
N ILE A 43 -4.81 6.45 6.81
CA ILE A 43 -4.57 7.78 7.37
C ILE A 43 -5.84 8.62 7.35
N ARG A 44 -6.58 8.62 6.22
CA ARG A 44 -7.82 9.40 6.08
C ARG A 44 -8.85 8.95 7.12
N ASP A 45 -9.12 7.65 7.19
CA ASP A 45 -10.13 7.08 8.08
C ASP A 45 -9.66 7.14 9.54
N GLY A 46 -8.36 6.95 9.79
CA GLY A 46 -7.76 7.11 11.11
C GLY A 46 -7.84 8.54 11.64
N LYS A 47 -7.55 9.55 10.80
CA LYS A 47 -7.73 10.97 11.15
C LYS A 47 -9.20 11.31 11.41
N PHE A 48 -10.11 10.80 10.58
CA PHE A 48 -11.55 10.98 10.74
C PHE A 48 -12.08 10.39 12.06
N LEU A 49 -11.57 9.23 12.46
CA LEU A 49 -11.91 8.63 13.75
C LEU A 49 -11.35 9.45 14.92
N SER A 50 -10.10 9.93 14.82
CA SER A 50 -9.50 10.78 15.85
C SER A 50 -10.21 12.13 16.02
N SER A 51 -10.73 12.73 14.94
CA SER A 51 -11.44 14.01 14.99
C SER A 51 -12.87 13.91 15.53
N LYS A 52 -13.44 12.70 15.62
CA LYS A 52 -14.77 12.45 16.20
C LYS A 52 -14.75 12.15 17.70
N ILE A 53 -13.57 11.89 18.26
CA ILE A 53 -13.39 11.52 19.67
C ILE A 53 -13.07 12.77 20.52
N ASN A 54 -12.74 13.91 19.89
CA ASN A 54 -12.68 15.23 20.50
C ASN A 54 -13.94 16.04 20.17
#